data_AF-A0A3D5XA07-F1
#
_entry.id   AF-A0A3D5XA07-F1
#
_cell.length_a   1.000
_cell.length_b   1.000
_cell.length_c   1.000
_cell.angle_alpha   90.00
_cell.angle_beta   90.00
_cell.angle_gamma   90.00
#
_symmetry.space_group_name_H-M   'P 1'
#
loop_
_entity.id
_entity.type
_entity.pdbx_description
1 polymer ?
#
loop_
_entity_poly.entity_id
_entity_poly.type
_entity_poly.pdbx_seq_one_letter_code
_entity_poly.pdbx_strand_id
1 'polypeptide(L)'
;MGLNEAEYQNLIQEQLEDLIKSCPRCKSEEDKKLVLKAFNLANKAHEGVKRKSGEPYILHPLAVAKIVSTEIGLGPKAIVCSLLHDVVEDTYYTLEDIERIFGKKIASIIDGLTKISEVFDVNSSLQAENFRKILLTLTEDIRVILIKLADRLHNMRTLDSLPPAKQMKIAGETIYLYAPLAHRLGLYTIKT
;
A
#
# COMPACT_ATOMS: atom_id res chain seq x y z
N MET A 1 14.79 -20.34 -12.29
CA MET A 1 13.82 -21.25 -11.65
C MET A 1 13.10 -20.43 -10.59
N GLY A 2 11.77 -20.41 -10.61
CA GLY A 2 11.00 -19.73 -9.56
C GLY A 2 11.07 -20.52 -8.25
N LEU A 3 10.80 -19.84 -7.12
CA LEU A 3 10.74 -20.49 -5.82
C LEU A 3 9.57 -21.48 -5.78
N ASN A 4 9.72 -22.55 -5.01
CA ASN A 4 8.64 -23.47 -4.68
C ASN A 4 7.75 -22.91 -3.56
N GLU A 5 6.63 -23.57 -3.28
CA GLU A 5 5.66 -23.08 -2.30
C GLU A 5 6.26 -22.95 -0.88
N ALA A 6 7.07 -23.90 -0.44
CA ALA A 6 7.72 -23.85 0.88
C ALA A 6 8.75 -22.71 0.98
N GLU A 7 9.49 -22.47 -0.10
CA GLU A 7 10.42 -21.33 -0.19
C GLU A 7 9.67 -19.99 -0.16
N TYR A 8 8.52 -19.88 -0.81
CA TYR A 8 7.68 -18.70 -0.70
C TYR A 8 7.13 -18.48 0.71
N GLN A 9 6.69 -19.54 1.40
CA GLN A 9 6.24 -19.42 2.79
C GLN A 9 7.36 -18.94 3.72
N ASN A 10 8.59 -19.46 3.54
CA ASN A 10 9.76 -18.99 4.28
C ASN A 10 10.06 -17.52 3.99
N LEU A 11 10.02 -17.11 2.71
CA LEU A 11 10.24 -15.71 2.32
C LEU A 11 9.19 -14.78 2.93
N ILE A 12 7.91 -15.16 2.87
CA ILE A 12 6.81 -14.38 3.46
C ILE A 12 7.03 -14.20 4.97
N GLN A 13 7.40 -15.27 5.67
CA GLN A 13 7.69 -15.23 7.10
C GLN A 13 8.89 -14.34 7.40
N GLU A 14 9.98 -14.44 6.63
CA GLU A 14 11.16 -13.59 6.79
C GLU A 14 10.82 -12.11 6.59
N GLN A 15 10.07 -11.77 5.53
CA GLN A 15 9.64 -10.39 5.26
C GLN A 15 8.72 -9.83 6.36
N LEU A 16 7.83 -10.66 6.91
CA LEU A 16 6.98 -10.26 8.02
C LEU A 16 7.78 -10.00 9.29
N GLU A 17 8.71 -10.89 9.63
CA GLU A 17 9.59 -10.70 10.78
C GLU A 17 10.45 -9.46 10.65
N ASP A 18 11.00 -9.23 9.46
CA ASP A 18 11.78 -8.04 9.18
C ASP A 18 10.94 -6.77 9.27
N LEU A 19 9.69 -6.77 8.78
CA LEU A 19 8.76 -5.66 8.97
C LEU A 19 8.52 -5.36 10.46
N ILE A 20 8.27 -6.40 11.27
CA ILE A 20 8.02 -6.25 12.71
C ILE A 20 9.28 -5.74 13.43
N LYS A 21 10.47 -6.26 13.09
CA LYS A 21 11.75 -5.87 13.70
C LYS A 21 12.18 -4.46 13.29
N SER A 22 12.00 -4.12 12.02
CA SER A 22 12.41 -2.84 11.44
C SER A 22 11.43 -1.70 11.73
N CYS A 23 10.25 -1.97 12.30
CA CYS A 23 9.29 -0.93 12.67
C CYS A 23 9.72 -0.16 13.93
N PRO A 24 10.31 1.05 13.81
CA PRO A 24 10.88 1.76 14.96
C PRO A 24 9.79 2.26 15.93
N ARG A 25 8.55 2.34 15.41
CA ARG A 25 7.36 2.86 16.08
C ARG A 25 6.42 1.76 16.60
N CYS A 26 6.71 0.48 16.35
CA CYS A 26 5.91 -0.67 16.83
C CYS A 26 6.53 -1.20 18.13
N LYS A 27 6.47 -0.40 19.19
CA LYS A 27 7.18 -0.68 20.45
C LYS A 27 6.39 -1.58 21.40
N SER A 28 5.06 -1.53 21.34
CA SER A 28 4.20 -2.32 22.22
C SER A 28 3.89 -3.68 21.62
N GLU A 29 3.59 -4.64 22.50
CA GLU A 29 3.11 -5.96 22.07
C GLU A 29 1.72 -5.85 21.41
N GLU A 30 0.90 -4.87 21.80
CA GLU A 30 -0.37 -4.59 21.13
C GLU A 30 -0.17 -4.18 19.67
N ASP A 31 0.82 -3.32 19.39
CA ASP A 31 1.11 -2.86 18.02
C ASP A 31 1.55 -4.03 17.14
N LYS A 32 2.45 -4.89 17.65
CA LYS A 32 2.89 -6.10 16.92
C LYS A 32 1.74 -7.05 16.65
N LYS A 33 0.87 -7.29 17.64
CA LYS A 33 -0.34 -8.11 17.47
C LYS A 33 -1.27 -7.53 16.43
N LEU A 34 -1.43 -6.21 16.39
CA LEU A 34 -2.28 -5.53 15.41
C LEU A 34 -1.73 -5.69 13.98
N VAL A 35 -0.42 -5.52 13.79
CA VAL A 35 0.25 -5.74 12.50
C VAL A 35 0.13 -7.20 12.06
N LEU A 36 0.38 -8.15 12.96
CA LEU A 36 0.25 -9.59 12.67
C LEU A 36 -1.19 -9.96 12.30
N LYS A 37 -2.18 -9.40 13.00
CA LYS A 37 -3.61 -9.58 12.67
C LYS A 37 -3.94 -9.08 11.27
N ALA A 38 -3.42 -7.91 10.89
CA ALA A 38 -3.61 -7.33 9.57
C ALA A 38 -2.96 -8.17 8.47
N PHE A 39 -1.71 -8.62 8.70
CA PHE A 39 -1.01 -9.53 7.81
C PHE A 39 -1.79 -10.83 7.59
N ASN A 40 -2.25 -11.48 8.66
CA ASN A 40 -2.99 -12.75 8.55
C ASN A 40 -4.29 -12.59 7.75
N LEU A 41 -4.99 -11.48 7.94
CA LEU A 41 -6.20 -11.18 7.17
C LEU A 41 -5.86 -10.95 5.70
N ALA A 42 -4.86 -10.13 5.39
CA ALA A 42 -4.44 -9.85 4.02
C ALA A 42 -3.92 -11.10 3.29
N ASN A 43 -3.13 -11.94 3.97
CA ASN A 43 -2.58 -13.17 3.42
C ASN A 43 -3.70 -14.17 3.08
N LYS A 44 -4.68 -14.31 3.98
CA LYS A 44 -5.86 -15.14 3.75
C LYS A 44 -6.77 -14.59 2.66
N ALA A 45 -6.97 -13.27 2.61
CA ALA A 45 -7.83 -12.64 1.62
C ALA A 45 -7.30 -12.82 0.19
N HIS A 46 -5.98 -12.86 0.02
CA HIS A 46 -5.30 -13.05 -1.26
C HIS A 46 -4.71 -14.45 -1.44
N GLU A 47 -5.22 -15.45 -0.72
CA GLU A 47 -4.74 -16.83 -0.81
C GLU A 47 -4.90 -17.37 -2.25
N GLY A 48 -3.83 -17.97 -2.79
CA GLY A 48 -3.79 -18.47 -4.16
C GLY A 48 -3.67 -17.38 -5.24
N VAL A 49 -3.71 -16.09 -4.88
CA VAL A 49 -3.53 -14.98 -5.83
C VAL A 49 -2.05 -14.72 -6.05
N LYS A 50 -1.66 -14.58 -7.32
CA LYS A 50 -0.28 -14.29 -7.73
C LYS A 50 -0.19 -12.97 -8.49
N ARG A 51 0.89 -12.23 -8.28
CA ARG A 51 1.25 -11.04 -9.09
C ARG A 51 1.58 -11.48 -10.52
N LYS A 52 1.67 -10.52 -11.43
CA LYS A 52 2.12 -10.77 -12.82
C LYS A 52 3.55 -11.31 -12.91
N SER A 53 4.39 -11.05 -11.90
CA SER A 53 5.71 -11.65 -11.72
C SER A 53 5.67 -13.17 -11.42
N GLY A 54 4.52 -13.70 -10.99
CA GLY A 54 4.36 -15.09 -10.53
C GLY A 54 4.51 -15.28 -9.01
N GLU A 55 4.85 -14.22 -8.28
CA GLU A 55 5.02 -14.23 -6.83
C GLU A 55 3.68 -14.15 -6.08
N PRO A 56 3.58 -14.70 -4.85
CA PRO A 56 2.41 -14.53 -3.99
C PRO A 56 2.04 -13.06 -3.80
N TYR A 57 0.75 -12.74 -3.90
CA TYR A 57 0.27 -11.36 -3.83
C TYR A 57 0.68 -10.64 -2.54
N ILE A 58 0.66 -11.35 -1.40
CA ILE A 58 0.96 -10.82 -0.06
C ILE A 58 2.33 -10.14 0.06
N LEU A 59 3.29 -10.50 -0.81
CA LEU A 59 4.61 -9.86 -0.82
C LEU A 59 4.52 -8.37 -1.19
N HIS A 60 3.54 -7.98 -2.01
CA HIS A 60 3.33 -6.57 -2.35
C HIS A 60 2.87 -5.74 -1.12
N PRO A 61 1.76 -6.06 -0.43
CA PRO A 61 1.38 -5.35 0.79
C PRO A 61 2.47 -5.33 1.87
N LEU A 62 3.25 -6.42 2.03
CA LEU A 62 4.41 -6.45 2.92
C LEU A 62 5.47 -5.42 2.53
N ALA A 63 5.82 -5.35 1.25
CA ALA A 63 6.81 -4.40 0.76
C ALA A 63 6.33 -2.94 0.88
N VAL A 64 5.05 -2.66 0.62
CA VAL A 64 4.45 -1.34 0.84
C VAL A 64 4.48 -0.97 2.32
N ALA A 65 4.10 -1.89 3.20
CA ALA A 65 4.14 -1.68 4.65
C ALA A 65 5.58 -1.41 5.14
N LYS A 66 6.58 -2.05 4.53
CA LYS A 66 8.00 -1.81 4.81
C LYS A 66 8.43 -0.40 4.40
N ILE A 67 8.10 0.05 3.18
CA ILE A 67 8.36 1.43 2.73
C ILE A 67 7.72 2.45 3.68
N VAL A 68 6.44 2.21 4.04
CA VAL A 68 5.70 3.06 4.98
C VAL A 68 6.37 3.13 6.35
N SER A 69 6.94 2.01 6.81
CA SER A 69 7.62 1.91 8.10
C SER A 69 9.02 2.55 8.10
N THR A 70 9.87 2.23 7.11
CA THR A 70 11.31 2.52 7.15
C THR A 70 11.70 3.75 6.33
N GLU A 71 11.07 4.00 5.18
CA GLU A 71 11.41 5.11 4.30
C GLU A 71 10.57 6.36 4.62
N ILE A 72 9.27 6.18 4.90
CA ILE A 72 8.38 7.28 5.29
C ILE A 72 8.38 7.49 6.80
N GLY A 73 8.58 6.41 7.58
CA GLY A 73 8.61 6.49 9.02
C GLY A 73 7.23 6.62 9.65
N LEU A 74 6.19 5.94 9.18
CA LEU A 74 4.87 5.97 9.81
C LEU A 74 4.70 4.92 10.91
N GLY A 75 3.66 5.11 11.73
CA GLY A 75 3.36 4.24 12.86
C GLY A 75 2.51 3.01 12.51
N PRO A 76 2.21 2.16 13.52
CA PRO A 76 1.57 0.85 13.34
C PRO A 76 0.22 0.92 12.61
N LYS A 77 -0.60 1.95 12.84
CA LYS A 77 -1.88 2.12 12.11
C LYS A 77 -1.68 2.27 10.59
N ALA A 78 -0.64 2.98 10.15
CA ALA A 78 -0.37 3.15 8.73
C ALA A 78 0.18 1.87 8.10
N ILE A 79 1.02 1.13 8.84
CA ILE A 79 1.52 -0.19 8.46
C ILE A 79 0.35 -1.17 8.28
N VAL A 80 -0.58 -1.21 9.23
CA VAL A 80 -1.81 -1.99 9.14
C VAL A 80 -2.63 -1.60 7.92
N CYS A 81 -2.83 -0.30 7.67
CA CYS A 81 -3.56 0.15 6.49
C CYS A 81 -2.84 -0.25 5.19
N SER A 82 -1.51 -0.24 5.17
CA SER A 82 -0.71 -0.66 4.01
C SER A 82 -0.83 -2.15 3.73
N LEU A 83 -0.89 -2.98 4.76
CA LEU A 83 -1.13 -4.42 4.60
C LEU A 83 -2.55 -4.72 4.05
N LEU A 84 -3.51 -3.84 4.35
CA LEU A 84 -4.93 -4.01 4.03
C LEU A 84 -5.39 -3.22 2.80
N HIS A 85 -4.53 -2.41 2.17
CA HIS A 85 -4.99 -1.40 1.21
C HIS A 85 -5.74 -1.97 0.00
N ASP A 86 -5.30 -3.12 -0.52
CA ASP A 86 -5.96 -3.81 -1.63
C ASP A 86 -7.02 -4.82 -1.18
N VAL A 87 -7.13 -5.10 0.14
CA VAL A 87 -8.08 -6.12 0.63
C VAL A 87 -9.52 -5.73 0.31
N VAL A 88 -9.88 -4.46 0.45
CA VAL A 88 -11.25 -3.99 0.15
C VAL A 88 -11.48 -3.84 -1.35
N GLU A 89 -10.44 -3.51 -2.13
CA GLU A 89 -10.55 -3.33 -3.59
C GLU A 89 -10.63 -4.69 -4.33
N ASP A 90 -9.83 -5.67 -3.92
CA ASP A 90 -9.59 -6.90 -4.70
C ASP A 90 -10.27 -8.15 -4.14
N THR A 91 -10.94 -8.05 -2.99
CA THR A 91 -11.51 -9.23 -2.30
C THR A 91 -12.94 -9.00 -1.82
N TYR A 92 -13.53 -10.00 -1.15
CA TYR A 92 -14.92 -9.94 -0.65
C TYR A 92 -15.09 -9.13 0.65
N TYR A 93 -14.00 -8.65 1.26
CA TYR A 93 -14.07 -7.88 2.49
C TYR A 93 -14.59 -6.46 2.24
N THR A 94 -15.47 -6.00 3.14
CA THR A 94 -16.08 -4.67 3.07
C THR A 94 -15.41 -3.67 4.02
N LEU A 95 -15.67 -2.37 3.85
CA LEU A 95 -15.21 -1.35 4.80
C LEU A 95 -15.81 -1.57 6.20
N GLU A 96 -17.05 -2.06 6.27
CA GLU A 96 -17.74 -2.42 7.50
C GLU A 96 -17.02 -3.57 8.22
N ASP A 97 -16.51 -4.55 7.48
CA ASP A 97 -15.67 -5.62 8.04
C ASP A 97 -14.38 -5.07 8.63
N ILE A 98 -13.70 -4.18 7.90
CA ILE A 98 -12.47 -3.54 8.39
C ILE A 98 -12.75 -2.71 9.65
N GLU A 99 -13.86 -1.96 9.69
CA GLU A 99 -14.25 -1.19 10.88
C GLU A 99 -14.53 -2.11 12.07
N ARG A 100 -15.24 -3.21 11.87
CA ARG A 100 -15.52 -4.19 12.93
C ARG A 100 -14.27 -4.87 13.46
N ILE A 101 -13.30 -5.18 12.59
CA ILE A 101 -12.11 -5.97 12.94
C ILE A 101 -10.98 -5.09 13.50
N PHE A 102 -10.78 -3.89 12.96
CA PHE A 102 -9.64 -3.01 13.25
C PHE A 102 -10.04 -1.64 13.80
N GLY A 103 -11.33 -1.31 13.82
CA GLY A 103 -11.87 -0.07 14.33
C GLY A 103 -11.99 1.04 13.28
N LYS A 104 -12.86 2.01 13.60
CA LYS A 104 -13.23 3.13 12.74
C LYS A 104 -12.05 3.90 12.13
N LYS A 105 -10.97 4.06 12.89
CA LYS A 105 -9.83 4.88 12.41
C LYS A 105 -9.06 4.20 11.27
N ILE A 106 -8.93 2.88 11.28
CA ILE A 106 -8.28 2.14 10.19
C ILE A 106 -9.22 2.08 8.98
N ALA A 107 -10.50 1.79 9.20
CA ALA A 107 -11.50 1.80 8.14
C ALA A 107 -11.57 3.15 7.40
N SER A 108 -11.55 4.27 8.12
CA SER A 108 -11.53 5.61 7.53
C SER A 108 -10.30 5.88 6.65
N ILE A 109 -9.14 5.32 6.99
CA ILE A 109 -7.93 5.46 6.16
C ILE A 109 -8.04 4.59 4.90
N ILE A 110 -8.56 3.36 5.02
CA ILE A 110 -8.78 2.46 3.88
C ILE A 110 -9.84 3.04 2.92
N ASP A 111 -10.93 3.60 3.46
CA ASP A 111 -11.93 4.34 2.68
C ASP A 111 -11.31 5.52 1.92
N GLY A 112 -10.41 6.27 2.58
CA GLY A 112 -9.63 7.31 1.91
C GLY A 112 -8.74 6.77 0.77
N LEU A 113 -8.14 5.59 0.94
CA LEU A 113 -7.27 4.97 -0.07
C LEU A 113 -8.07 4.54 -1.31
N THR A 114 -9.20 3.88 -1.11
CA THR A 114 -10.10 3.41 -2.18
C THR A 114 -10.66 4.56 -3.02
N LYS A 115 -11.17 5.61 -2.37
CA LYS A 115 -11.66 6.82 -3.04
C LYS A 115 -10.58 7.54 -3.86
N ILE A 116 -9.36 7.58 -3.34
CA ILE A 116 -8.24 8.19 -4.06
C ILE A 116 -7.88 7.36 -5.30
N SER A 117 -7.88 6.02 -5.22
CA SER A 117 -7.69 5.13 -6.38
C SER A 117 -8.70 5.42 -7.49
N GLU A 118 -9.99 5.60 -7.15
CA GLU A 118 -11.03 5.95 -8.12
C GLU A 118 -10.78 7.29 -8.81
N VAL A 119 -10.40 8.34 -8.07
CA VAL A 119 -10.11 9.67 -8.63
C VAL A 119 -8.92 9.62 -9.61
N PHE A 120 -7.96 8.74 -9.36
CA PHE A 120 -6.79 8.57 -10.22
C PHE A 120 -7.09 7.84 -11.54
N ASP A 121 -8.08 6.95 -11.58
CA ASP A 121 -8.39 6.16 -12.77
C ASP A 121 -9.31 6.89 -13.77
N VAL A 122 -9.99 7.97 -13.36
CA VAL A 122 -10.86 8.77 -14.23
C VAL A 122 -10.04 9.65 -15.18
N ASN A 123 -9.97 9.23 -16.45
CA ASN A 123 -9.52 9.93 -17.67
C ASN A 123 -8.67 11.20 -17.51
N SER A 124 -7.44 11.11 -18.03
CA SER A 124 -6.31 12.06 -17.98
C SER A 124 -6.53 13.48 -18.54
N SER A 125 -7.75 13.88 -18.92
CA SER A 125 -8.07 15.22 -19.41
C SER A 125 -8.46 16.22 -18.30
N LEU A 126 -8.76 15.75 -17.08
CA LEU A 126 -9.25 16.56 -15.94
C LEU A 126 -8.21 16.69 -14.81
N GLN A 127 -6.94 16.83 -15.16
CA GLN A 127 -5.82 16.80 -14.21
C GLN A 127 -5.95 17.82 -13.06
N ALA A 128 -6.46 19.02 -13.32
CA ALA A 128 -6.61 20.07 -12.30
C ALA A 128 -7.73 19.77 -11.29
N GLU A 129 -8.86 19.20 -11.74
CA GLU A 129 -9.98 18.84 -10.86
C GLU A 129 -9.68 17.60 -10.02
N ASN A 130 -9.05 16.58 -10.61
CA ASN A 130 -8.61 15.40 -9.87
C ASN A 130 -7.58 15.78 -8.81
N PHE A 131 -6.62 16.64 -9.16
CA PHE A 131 -5.66 17.17 -8.20
C PHE A 131 -6.33 17.95 -7.06
N ARG A 132 -7.35 18.77 -7.36
CA ARG A 132 -8.12 19.51 -6.34
C ARG A 132 -8.93 18.58 -5.44
N LYS A 133 -9.52 17.51 -5.96
CA LYS A 133 -10.21 16.46 -5.17
C LYS A 133 -9.24 15.74 -4.24
N ILE A 134 -8.06 15.36 -4.73
CA ILE A 134 -7.02 14.73 -3.91
C ILE A 134 -6.61 15.66 -2.76
N LEU A 135 -6.38 16.95 -3.04
CA LEU A 135 -6.08 17.94 -2.01
C LEU A 135 -7.19 18.06 -0.95
N LEU A 136 -8.46 17.89 -1.33
CA LEU A 136 -9.57 17.87 -0.38
C LEU A 136 -9.54 16.60 0.49
N THR A 137 -9.16 15.44 -0.06
CA THR A 137 -9.00 14.21 0.72
C THR A 137 -7.80 14.27 1.69
N LEU A 138 -6.76 15.06 1.38
CA LEU A 138 -5.65 15.31 2.32
C LEU A 138 -6.09 15.97 3.63
N THR A 139 -7.27 16.61 3.66
CA THR A 139 -7.73 17.38 4.82
C THR A 139 -8.11 16.50 6.02
N GLU A 140 -8.42 15.20 5.81
CA GLU A 140 -8.88 14.34 6.89
C GLU A 140 -7.79 13.44 7.49
N ASP A 141 -6.87 12.91 6.67
CA ASP A 141 -5.73 12.13 7.16
C ASP A 141 -4.57 12.04 6.16
N ILE A 142 -3.45 12.70 6.47
CA ILE A 142 -2.24 12.69 5.64
C ILE A 142 -1.67 11.28 5.40
N ARG A 143 -1.98 10.30 6.27
CA ARG A 143 -1.48 8.93 6.09
C ARG A 143 -2.01 8.28 4.82
N VAL A 144 -3.21 8.65 4.36
CA VAL A 144 -3.78 8.11 3.13
C VAL A 144 -2.84 8.38 1.96
N ILE A 145 -2.38 9.63 1.81
CA ILE A 145 -1.52 9.94 0.66
C ILE A 145 -0.13 9.34 0.78
N LEU A 146 0.41 9.29 1.99
CA LEU A 146 1.73 8.72 2.24
C LEU A 146 1.74 7.21 1.92
N ILE A 147 0.68 6.49 2.30
CA ILE A 147 0.53 5.08 1.94
C ILE A 147 0.40 4.93 0.42
N LYS A 148 -0.38 5.78 -0.26
CA LYS A 148 -0.52 5.69 -1.72
C LYS A 148 0.77 6.00 -2.47
N LEU A 149 1.60 6.91 -1.94
CA LEU A 149 2.94 7.16 -2.46
C LEU A 149 3.87 5.96 -2.26
N ALA A 150 3.77 5.24 -1.14
CA ALA A 150 4.52 4.02 -0.90
C ALA A 150 4.10 2.87 -1.84
N ASP A 151 2.79 2.69 -2.04
CA ASP A 151 2.23 1.76 -3.03
C ASP A 151 2.78 2.08 -4.43
N ARG A 152 2.67 3.35 -4.85
CA ARG A 152 3.18 3.78 -6.16
C ARG A 152 4.69 3.56 -6.30
N LEU A 153 5.47 3.84 -5.26
CA LEU A 153 6.91 3.59 -5.25
C LEU A 153 7.23 2.11 -5.46
N HIS A 154 6.55 1.22 -4.75
CA HIS A 154 6.73 -0.22 -4.93
C HIS A 154 6.36 -0.67 -6.36
N ASN A 155 5.27 -0.13 -6.92
CA ASN A 155 4.87 -0.44 -8.30
C ASN A 155 5.90 0.04 -9.32
N MET A 156 6.53 1.20 -9.10
CA MET A 156 7.66 1.67 -9.92
C MET A 156 8.90 0.77 -9.77
N ARG A 157 9.19 0.27 -8.56
CA ARG A 157 10.31 -0.67 -8.32
C ARG A 157 10.10 -2.07 -8.92
N THR A 158 8.86 -2.43 -9.26
CA THR A 158 8.49 -3.75 -9.81
C THR A 158 7.91 -3.67 -11.24
N LEU A 159 8.12 -2.53 -11.91
CA LEU A 159 7.51 -2.15 -13.18
C LEU A 159 7.86 -3.10 -14.34
N ASP A 160 9.10 -3.62 -14.35
CA ASP A 160 9.65 -4.45 -15.43
C ASP A 160 8.86 -5.75 -15.66
N SER A 161 8.13 -6.21 -14.65
CA SER A 161 7.27 -7.41 -14.74
C SER A 161 5.97 -7.20 -15.53
N LEU A 162 5.65 -5.95 -15.91
CA LEU A 162 4.39 -5.59 -16.57
C LEU A 162 4.55 -5.40 -18.09
N PRO A 163 3.47 -5.55 -18.89
CA PRO A 163 3.51 -5.24 -20.32
C PRO A 163 3.77 -3.74 -20.59
N PRO A 164 4.40 -3.38 -21.73
CA PRO A 164 4.81 -1.99 -22.03
C PRO A 164 3.70 -0.95 -21.88
N ALA A 165 2.47 -1.26 -22.30
CA ALA A 165 1.34 -0.34 -22.17
C ALA A 165 1.01 0.00 -20.70
N LYS A 166 1.10 -0.99 -19.80
CA LYS A 166 0.90 -0.76 -18.36
C LYS A 166 2.07 0.00 -17.74
N GLN A 167 3.30 -0.29 -18.18
CA GLN A 167 4.48 0.46 -17.73
C GLN A 167 4.35 1.95 -18.08
N MET A 168 3.96 2.27 -19.32
CA MET A 168 3.74 3.65 -19.75
C MET A 168 2.63 4.35 -18.96
N LYS A 169 1.50 3.66 -18.68
CA LYS A 169 0.41 4.22 -17.85
C LYS A 169 0.92 4.57 -16.44
N ILE A 170 1.56 3.62 -15.76
CA ILE A 170 2.06 3.79 -14.38
C ILE A 170 3.16 4.86 -14.31
N ALA A 171 4.08 4.89 -15.28
CA ALA A 171 5.14 5.90 -15.34
C ALA A 171 4.56 7.30 -15.61
N GLY A 172 3.60 7.41 -16.53
CA GLY A 172 2.88 8.65 -16.80
C GLY A 172 2.18 9.20 -15.55
N GLU A 173 1.36 8.39 -14.89
CA GLU A 173 0.73 8.76 -13.61
C GLU A 173 1.76 9.20 -12.57
N THR A 174 2.87 8.47 -12.46
CA THR A 174 3.93 8.80 -11.51
C THR A 174 4.52 10.20 -11.77
N ILE A 175 4.90 10.50 -13.01
CA ILE A 175 5.54 11.76 -13.38
C ILE A 175 4.57 12.94 -13.22
N TYR A 176 3.33 12.78 -13.68
CA TYR A 176 2.38 13.90 -13.72
C TYR A 176 1.70 14.18 -12.39
N LEU A 177 1.67 13.20 -11.48
CA LEU A 177 0.78 13.28 -10.33
C LEU A 177 1.45 12.93 -9.01
N TYR A 178 2.04 11.74 -8.91
CA TYR A 178 2.63 11.29 -7.65
C TYR A 178 3.95 12.00 -7.32
N ALA A 179 4.84 12.19 -8.30
CA ALA A 179 6.11 12.88 -8.08
C ALA A 179 5.94 14.37 -7.68
N PRO A 180 5.08 15.18 -8.35
CA PRO A 180 4.78 16.53 -7.90
C PRO A 180 4.17 16.58 -6.49
N LEU A 181 3.35 15.59 -6.14
CA LEU A 181 2.73 15.52 -4.82
C LEU A 181 3.74 15.17 -3.72
N ALA A 182 4.60 14.17 -3.95
CA ALA A 182 5.69 13.83 -3.05
C ALA A 182 6.64 15.03 -2.81
N HIS A 183 6.95 15.78 -3.88
CA HIS A 183 7.75 16.99 -3.80
C HIS A 183 7.11 18.06 -2.89
N ARG A 184 5.80 18.30 -3.03
CA ARG A 184 5.07 19.27 -2.19
C ARG A 184 5.01 18.86 -0.72
N LEU A 185 5.02 17.55 -0.44
CA LEU A 185 5.05 17.01 0.92
C LEU A 185 6.47 16.97 1.53
N GLY A 186 7.48 17.41 0.79
CA GLY A 186 8.87 17.40 1.26
C GLY A 186 9.50 16.02 1.37
N LEU A 187 8.97 15.01 0.66
CA LEU A 187 9.48 13.63 0.66
C LEU A 187 10.62 13.45 -0.35
N TYR A 188 11.69 14.22 -0.19
CA TYR A 188 12.81 14.27 -1.15
C TYR A 188 13.54 12.93 -1.32
N THR A 189 13.47 12.05 -0.33
CA THR A 189 14.13 10.72 -0.33
C THR A 189 13.48 9.71 -1.26
N ILE A 190 12.22 9.92 -1.69
CA ILE A 190 11.46 9.00 -2.56
C ILE A 190 11.71 9.28 -4.05
N LYS A 191 12.55 10.28 -4.37
CA LYS A 191 12.86 10.73 -5.73
C LYS A 191 14.09 10.00 -6.29
N THR A 192 13.97 8.71 -6.60
CA THR A 192 14.95 7.99 -7.45
C THR A 192 14.30 6.79 -8.08
#